data_AF-A0A7X7K0M4-F1
#
_entry.id   AF-A0A7X7K0M4-F1
#
_cell.length_a   1.000
_cell.length_b   1.000
_cell.length_c   1.000
_cell.angle_alpha   90.00
_cell.angle_beta   90.00
_cell.angle_gamma   90.00
#
_symmetry.space_group_name_H-M   'P 1'
#
loop_
_entity.id
_entity.type
_entity.pdbx_description
1 polymer ?
#
loop_
_entity_poly.entity_id
_entity_poly.type
_entity_poly.pdbx_seq_one_letter_code
_entity_poly.pdbx_strand_id
1 'polypeptide(L)'
;MAKPMERRLIAVEQELHITVKPVIGLIVATGVVLALAGSVGSDGSVHWALLRTSALLYVLAGLVWVCSRADLQVGAWLSVVGLAGIVILVSRWLGAPEILGLMALTTGLGAAMLGPGGALAVAVVETALLLVTRALTLGGLGTTGLVVPLGVIWSTVVLMAVVYRGVYQFHGWLEEYLQSMQSGLEEARDRRAQLEQAMQDLENANRQIALSNRRLADLRLSAEEARNAKMAFVAKVSHEFRTPLNMITGLVQLMSRSPSVYAEELPPEL
;
A
#
# COMPACT_ATOMS: atom_id res chain seq x y z
N MET A 1 -8.02 11.56 25.61
CA MET A 1 -8.25 10.94 24.29
C MET A 1 -6.90 10.91 23.55
N ALA A 2 -6.12 9.85 23.74
CA ALA A 2 -4.84 9.67 23.04
C ALA A 2 -5.11 9.49 21.53
N LYS A 3 -4.34 10.18 20.69
CA LYS A 3 -4.51 10.21 19.22
C LYS A 3 -4.48 8.77 18.67
N PRO A 4 -5.27 8.45 17.63
CA PRO A 4 -5.26 7.13 16.99
C PRO A 4 -3.87 6.67 16.51
N MET A 5 -2.94 7.62 16.34
CA MET A 5 -1.53 7.41 16.02
C MET A 5 -0.71 6.78 17.17
N GLU A 6 -0.90 7.21 18.43
CA GLU A 6 -0.20 6.61 19.59
C GLU A 6 -0.65 5.17 19.84
N ARG A 7 -1.95 4.87 19.65
CA ARG A 7 -2.45 3.49 19.79
C ARG A 7 -1.90 2.54 18.72
N ARG A 8 -1.59 3.03 17.52
CA ARG A 8 -1.04 2.21 16.43
C ARG A 8 0.46 1.96 16.58
N LEU A 9 1.21 2.95 17.06
CA LEU A 9 2.61 2.76 17.43
C LEU A 9 2.78 1.71 18.54
N ILE A 10 1.92 1.73 19.56
CA ILE A 10 1.90 0.72 20.64
C ILE A 10 1.53 -0.67 20.10
N ALA A 11 0.61 -0.76 19.12
CA ALA A 11 0.21 -2.03 18.52
C ALA A 11 1.34 -2.66 17.66
N VAL A 12 2.09 -1.83 16.93
CA VAL A 12 3.27 -2.27 16.17
C VAL A 12 4.41 -2.68 17.09
N GLU A 13 4.63 -1.95 18.20
CA GLU A 13 5.55 -2.39 19.26
C GLU A 13 5.15 -3.77 19.80
N GLN A 14 3.84 -4.00 20.02
CA GLN A 14 3.32 -5.30 20.45
C GLN A 14 3.48 -6.42 19.41
N GLU A 15 3.41 -6.12 18.11
CA GLU A 15 3.56 -7.11 17.03
C GLU A 15 5.03 -7.44 16.70
N LEU A 16 5.97 -6.55 17.03
CA LEU A 16 7.41 -6.76 16.79
C LEU A 16 8.09 -7.60 17.89
N HIS A 17 7.40 -7.87 19.00
CA HIS A 17 7.93 -8.71 20.08
C HIS A 17 7.90 -10.19 19.67
N ILE A 18 9.09 -10.78 19.56
CA ILE A 18 9.23 -12.22 19.36
C ILE A 18 8.48 -12.93 20.50
N THR A 19 7.48 -13.73 20.13
CA THR A 19 6.72 -14.52 21.10
C THR A 19 7.67 -15.45 21.87
N VAL A 20 7.39 -15.74 23.14
CA VAL A 20 8.24 -16.62 23.98
C VAL A 20 8.38 -18.05 23.42
N LYS A 21 7.45 -18.50 22.57
CA LYS A 21 7.37 -19.86 22.01
C LYS A 21 8.59 -20.26 21.16
N PRO A 22 9.01 -19.54 20.10
CA PRO A 22 10.23 -19.85 19.36
C PRO A 22 11.48 -19.87 20.23
N VAL A 23 11.55 -19.03 21.27
CA VAL A 23 12.66 -18.99 22.21
C VAL A 23 12.73 -20.28 23.03
N ILE A 24 11.61 -20.77 23.56
CA ILE A 24 11.54 -22.08 24.23
C ILE A 24 12.01 -23.19 23.29
N GLY A 25 11.56 -23.17 22.03
CA GLY A 25 12.00 -24.13 21.01
C GLY A 25 13.51 -24.10 20.77
N LEU A 26 14.10 -22.91 20.68
CA LEU A 26 15.55 -22.72 20.51
C LEU A 26 16.34 -23.21 21.74
N ILE A 27 15.85 -22.93 22.96
CA ILE A 27 16.47 -23.40 24.21
C ILE A 27 16.49 -24.94 24.25
N VAL A 28 15.36 -25.58 23.92
CA VAL A 28 15.25 -27.04 23.87
C VAL A 28 16.16 -27.63 22.80
N ALA A 29 16.17 -27.06 21.59
CA ALA A 29 17.03 -27.52 20.50
C ALA A 29 18.53 -27.40 20.87
N THR A 30 18.93 -26.29 21.49
CA THR A 30 20.30 -26.09 21.99
C THR A 30 20.65 -27.11 23.06
N GLY A 31 19.71 -27.40 23.98
CA GLY A 31 19.86 -28.46 24.99
C GLY A 31 20.10 -29.84 24.36
N VAL A 32 19.39 -30.18 23.28
CA VAL A 32 19.57 -31.45 22.55
C VAL A 32 20.95 -31.53 21.92
N VAL A 33 21.38 -30.45 21.24
CA VAL A 33 22.70 -30.39 20.60
C VAL A 33 23.81 -30.56 21.64
N LEU A 34 23.72 -29.90 22.79
CA LEU A 34 24.71 -30.04 23.87
C LEU A 34 24.71 -31.44 24.49
N ALA A 35 23.55 -32.09 24.62
CA ALA A 35 23.48 -33.48 25.10
C ALA A 35 24.14 -34.47 24.13
N LEU A 36 23.91 -34.30 22.83
CA LEU A 36 24.54 -35.10 21.78
C LEU A 36 26.05 -34.82 21.66
N ALA A 37 26.46 -33.56 21.79
CA ALA A 37 27.88 -33.22 21.81
C ALA A 37 28.61 -33.84 23.02
N GLY A 38 27.93 -33.92 24.17
CA GLY A 38 28.43 -34.60 25.35
C GLY A 38 28.68 -36.09 25.11
N SER A 39 27.82 -36.78 24.36
CA SER A 39 27.94 -38.23 24.13
C SER A 39 29.05 -38.63 23.16
N VAL A 40 29.60 -37.67 22.38
CA VAL A 40 30.67 -37.93 21.41
C VAL A 40 32.03 -37.55 22.00
N GLY A 41 32.74 -38.54 22.54
CA GLY A 41 34.21 -38.52 22.68
C GLY A 41 34.85 -37.40 23.51
N SER A 42 34.13 -36.76 24.43
CA SER A 42 34.69 -35.69 25.27
C SER A 42 35.37 -36.24 26.54
N ASP A 43 36.44 -35.57 26.99
CA ASP A 43 37.05 -35.82 28.31
C ASP A 43 35.98 -35.82 29.41
N GLY A 44 36.13 -36.70 30.41
CA GLY A 44 35.10 -36.93 31.42
C GLY A 44 34.61 -35.66 32.14
N SER A 45 35.49 -34.68 32.36
CA SER A 45 35.13 -33.39 32.99
C SER A 45 34.24 -32.52 32.08
N VAL A 46 34.51 -32.49 30.77
CA VAL A 46 33.73 -31.74 29.77
C VAL A 46 32.39 -32.43 29.53
N HIS A 47 32.36 -33.77 29.48
CA HIS A 47 31.14 -34.56 29.37
C HIS A 47 30.12 -34.21 30.47
N TRP A 48 30.56 -34.24 31.73
CA TRP A 48 29.70 -33.90 32.88
C TRP A 48 29.31 -32.43 32.94
N ALA A 49 30.14 -31.51 32.40
CA ALA A 49 29.73 -30.12 32.24
C ALA A 49 28.59 -30.01 31.22
N LEU A 50 28.75 -30.59 30.02
CA LEU A 50 27.74 -30.53 28.95
C LEU A 50 26.38 -31.12 29.37
N LEU A 51 26.38 -32.29 30.01
CA LEU A 51 25.15 -32.91 30.53
C LEU A 51 24.43 -32.02 31.55
N ARG A 52 25.16 -31.43 32.51
CA ARG A 52 24.57 -30.50 33.49
C ARG A 52 23.99 -29.26 32.82
N THR A 53 24.66 -28.73 31.80
CA THR A 53 24.15 -27.56 31.05
C THR A 53 22.88 -27.87 30.28
N SER A 54 22.82 -29.03 29.62
CA SER A 54 21.61 -29.49 28.92
C SER A 54 20.43 -29.68 29.89
N ALA A 55 20.67 -30.30 31.05
CA ALA A 55 19.64 -30.44 32.09
C ALA A 55 19.11 -29.08 32.58
N LEU A 56 20.00 -28.12 32.83
CA LEU A 56 19.60 -26.76 33.23
C LEU A 56 18.79 -26.04 32.14
N LEU A 57 19.13 -26.22 30.86
CA LEU A 57 18.37 -25.63 29.75
C LEU A 57 16.95 -26.21 29.66
N TYR A 58 16.78 -27.52 29.88
CA TYR A 58 15.43 -28.13 29.92
C TYR A 58 14.60 -27.66 31.12
N VAL A 59 15.22 -27.54 32.31
CA VAL A 59 14.54 -26.98 33.49
C VAL A 59 14.13 -25.53 33.23
N LEU A 60 15.02 -24.72 32.66
CA LEU A 60 14.71 -23.34 32.30
C LEU A 60 13.57 -23.28 31.27
N ALA A 61 13.61 -24.10 30.23
CA ALA A 61 12.54 -24.16 29.22
C ALA A 61 11.18 -24.52 29.84
N GLY A 62 11.15 -25.48 30.78
CA GLY A 62 9.94 -25.84 31.52
C GLY A 62 9.42 -24.71 32.40
N LEU A 63 10.30 -24.03 33.14
CA LEU A 63 9.93 -22.88 33.98
C LEU A 63 9.43 -21.71 33.14
N VAL A 64 10.11 -21.38 32.04
CA VAL A 64 9.68 -20.33 31.10
C VAL A 64 8.33 -20.69 30.50
N TRP A 65 8.09 -21.96 30.14
CA TRP A 65 6.79 -22.39 29.62
C TRP A 65 5.66 -22.24 30.65
N VAL A 66 5.89 -22.60 31.91
CA VAL A 66 4.89 -22.47 32.98
C VAL A 66 4.63 -21.01 33.32
N CYS A 67 5.68 -20.20 33.52
CA CYS A 67 5.53 -18.79 33.87
C CYS A 67 4.94 -17.96 32.72
N SER A 68 5.27 -18.27 31.46
CA SER A 68 4.71 -17.59 30.29
C SER A 68 3.22 -17.85 30.07
N ARG A 69 2.62 -18.86 30.75
CA ARG A 69 1.16 -19.06 30.75
C ARG A 69 0.44 -18.04 31.64
N ALA A 70 1.08 -17.56 32.70
CA ALA A 70 0.50 -16.60 33.63
C ALA A 70 0.74 -15.16 33.17
N ASP A 71 1.99 -14.84 32.80
CA ASP A 71 2.38 -13.52 32.29
C ASP A 71 3.51 -13.64 31.27
N LEU A 72 3.32 -13.07 30.07
CA LEU A 72 4.31 -13.10 28.99
C LEU A 72 5.59 -12.33 29.35
N GLN A 73 5.50 -11.22 30.09
CA GLN A 73 6.66 -10.42 30.45
C GLN A 73 7.54 -11.15 31.46
N VAL A 74 6.93 -11.82 32.44
CA VAL A 74 7.66 -12.64 33.43
C VAL A 74 8.39 -13.79 32.74
N GLY A 75 7.74 -14.44 31.76
CA GLY A 75 8.38 -15.49 30.95
C GLY A 75 9.58 -14.98 30.15
N ALA A 76 9.49 -13.79 29.56
CA ALA A 76 10.59 -13.17 28.82
C ALA A 76 11.78 -12.85 29.75
N TRP A 77 11.52 -12.18 30.88
CA TRP A 77 12.56 -11.90 31.88
C TRP A 77 13.24 -13.16 32.41
N LEU A 78 12.44 -14.17 32.74
CA LEU A 78 12.95 -15.45 33.22
C LEU A 78 13.84 -16.15 32.17
N SER A 79 13.46 -16.08 30.89
CA SER A 79 14.26 -16.69 29.82
C SER A 79 15.62 -16.01 29.66
N VAL A 80 15.66 -14.68 29.67
CA VAL A 80 16.89 -13.90 29.48
C VAL A 80 17.80 -14.04 30.69
N VAL A 81 17.29 -13.78 31.90
CA VAL A 81 18.08 -13.86 33.14
C VAL A 81 18.50 -15.30 33.42
N GLY A 82 17.65 -16.28 33.13
CA GLY A 82 17.96 -17.70 33.28
C GLY A 82 19.07 -18.16 32.34
N LEU A 83 19.01 -17.78 31.05
CA LEU A 83 20.08 -18.08 30.09
C LEU A 83 21.39 -17.41 30.51
N ALA A 84 21.33 -16.15 30.95
CA ALA A 84 22.50 -15.44 31.45
C ALA A 84 23.13 -16.15 32.66
N GLY A 85 22.32 -16.58 33.63
CA GLY A 85 22.78 -17.37 34.77
C GLY A 85 23.44 -18.70 34.36
N ILE A 86 22.86 -19.40 33.38
CA ILE A 86 23.44 -20.64 32.85
C ILE A 86 24.81 -20.36 32.20
N VAL A 87 24.95 -19.32 31.38
CA VAL A 87 26.23 -18.93 30.76
C VAL A 87 27.33 -18.71 31.81
N ILE A 88 27.01 -18.04 32.92
CA ILE A 88 27.95 -17.82 34.04
C ILE A 88 28.34 -19.14 34.70
N LEU A 89 27.38 -20.03 34.95
CA LEU A 89 27.64 -21.36 35.53
C LEU A 89 28.53 -22.21 34.62
N VAL A 90 28.24 -22.22 33.32
CA VAL A 90 29.01 -22.94 32.29
C VAL A 90 30.45 -22.44 32.25
N SER A 91 30.64 -21.11 32.17
CA SER A 91 31.96 -20.47 32.17
C SER A 91 32.78 -20.90 33.38
N ARG A 92 32.13 -21.02 34.55
CA ARG A 92 32.78 -21.41 35.79
C ARG A 92 33.12 -22.90 35.86
N TRP A 93 32.28 -23.79 35.31
CA TRP A 93 32.54 -25.22 35.27
C TRP A 93 33.67 -25.60 34.31
N LEU A 94 33.77 -24.91 33.18
CA LEU A 94 34.80 -25.14 32.16
C LEU A 94 36.08 -24.34 32.40
N GLY A 95 36.07 -23.38 33.33
CA GLY A 95 37.20 -22.49 33.58
C GLY A 95 37.52 -21.56 32.40
N ALA A 96 36.56 -21.37 31.48
CA ALA A 96 36.72 -20.60 30.25
C ALA A 96 35.95 -19.27 30.39
N PRO A 97 36.62 -18.16 30.75
CA PRO A 97 35.97 -16.85 30.86
C PRO A 97 35.51 -16.30 29.50
N GLU A 98 36.04 -16.82 28.39
CA GLU A 98 35.66 -16.45 27.03
C GLU A 98 34.18 -16.72 26.74
N ILE A 99 33.58 -17.72 27.41
CA ILE A 99 32.16 -18.09 27.28
C ILE A 99 31.24 -16.95 27.76
N LEU A 100 31.73 -16.04 28.61
CA LEU A 100 30.96 -14.86 29.03
C LEU A 100 30.63 -13.92 27.87
N GLY A 101 31.36 -14.00 26.74
CA GLY A 101 31.00 -13.27 25.52
C GLY A 101 29.60 -13.63 24.97
N LEU A 102 29.09 -14.83 25.26
CA LEU A 102 27.73 -15.24 24.87
C LEU A 102 26.63 -14.43 25.57
N MET A 103 26.93 -13.65 26.62
CA MET A 103 25.97 -12.72 27.24
C MET A 103 25.42 -11.72 26.23
N ALA A 104 26.17 -11.39 25.18
CA ALA A 104 25.69 -10.55 24.09
C ALA A 104 24.40 -11.09 23.43
N LEU A 105 24.28 -12.42 23.33
CA LEU A 105 23.11 -13.07 22.77
C LEU A 105 21.90 -12.95 23.70
N THR A 106 22.10 -13.00 25.03
CA THR A 106 21.02 -12.80 26.00
C THR A 106 20.59 -11.34 26.08
N THR A 107 21.52 -10.38 25.97
CA THR A 107 21.18 -8.96 25.81
C THR A 107 20.39 -8.69 24.52
N GLY A 108 20.83 -9.26 23.40
CA GLY A 108 20.13 -9.13 22.10
C GLY A 108 18.74 -9.77 22.12
N LEU A 109 18.60 -10.94 22.74
CA LEU A 109 17.32 -11.60 22.96
C LEU A 109 16.40 -10.75 23.85
N GLY A 110 16.93 -10.17 24.92
CA GLY A 110 16.23 -9.23 25.79
C GLY A 110 15.71 -8.03 25.02
N ALA A 111 16.52 -7.47 24.13
CA ALA A 111 16.10 -6.39 23.26
C ALA A 111 14.95 -6.80 22.33
N ALA A 112 15.07 -7.96 21.66
CA ALA A 112 14.04 -8.44 20.74
C ALA A 112 12.70 -8.76 21.43
N MET A 113 12.72 -9.24 22.67
CA MET A 113 11.51 -9.64 23.40
C MET A 113 10.87 -8.50 24.21
N LEU A 114 11.67 -7.58 24.75
CA LEU A 114 11.22 -6.55 25.69
C LEU A 114 11.40 -5.12 25.13
N GLY A 115 11.88 -4.98 23.90
CA GLY A 115 12.10 -3.70 23.23
C GLY A 115 13.34 -2.95 23.71
N PRO A 116 13.48 -1.65 23.35
CA PRO A 116 14.66 -0.86 23.67
C PRO A 116 14.87 -0.64 25.18
N GLY A 117 13.78 -0.47 25.93
CA GLY A 117 13.84 -0.37 27.40
C GLY A 117 14.26 -1.68 28.07
N GLY A 118 13.81 -2.80 27.51
CA GLY A 118 14.20 -4.13 27.95
C GLY A 118 15.67 -4.45 27.76
N ALA A 119 16.25 -4.08 26.61
CA ALA A 119 17.68 -4.25 26.32
C ALA A 119 18.57 -3.58 27.39
N LEU A 120 18.24 -2.35 27.77
CA LEU A 120 18.94 -1.60 28.81
C LEU A 120 18.80 -2.26 30.17
N ALA A 121 17.57 -2.64 30.53
CA ALA A 121 17.31 -3.27 31.82
C ALA A 121 18.02 -4.64 31.93
N VAL A 122 18.05 -5.43 30.85
CA VAL A 122 18.81 -6.69 30.78
C VAL A 122 20.31 -6.45 30.92
N ALA A 123 20.87 -5.49 30.19
CA ALA A 123 22.30 -5.17 30.28
C ALA A 123 22.71 -4.73 31.70
N VAL A 124 21.85 -3.99 32.40
CA VAL A 124 22.06 -3.61 33.81
C VAL A 124 22.03 -4.85 34.71
N VAL A 125 21.07 -5.75 34.53
CA VAL A 125 20.96 -7.00 35.30
C VAL A 125 22.17 -7.91 35.06
N GLU A 126 22.60 -8.09 33.80
CA GLU A 126 23.78 -8.88 33.45
C GLU A 126 25.07 -8.27 34.02
N THR A 127 25.21 -6.94 33.94
CA THR A 127 26.34 -6.22 34.55
C THR A 127 26.37 -6.45 36.07
N ALA A 128 25.23 -6.35 36.76
CA ALA A 128 25.14 -6.62 38.18
C ALA A 128 25.48 -8.09 38.51
N LEU A 129 24.98 -9.04 37.72
CA LEU A 129 25.23 -10.46 37.90
C LEU A 129 26.72 -10.81 37.75
N LEU A 130 27.42 -10.20 36.79
CA LEU A 130 28.86 -10.33 36.61
C LEU A 130 29.65 -9.76 37.81
N LEU A 131 29.25 -8.59 38.32
CA LEU A 131 29.89 -7.96 39.49
C LEU A 131 29.68 -8.79 40.77
N VAL A 132 28.47 -9.31 41.01
CA VAL A 132 28.17 -10.19 42.14
C VAL A 132 28.99 -11.48 42.03
N THR A 133 29.07 -12.07 40.84
CA THR A 133 29.88 -13.28 40.60
C THR A 133 31.36 -13.02 40.88
N ARG A 134 31.89 -11.85 40.49
CA ARG A 134 33.26 -11.43 40.82
C ARG A 134 33.49 -11.28 42.32
N ALA A 135 32.54 -10.67 43.03
CA ALA A 135 32.64 -10.48 44.48
C ALA A 135 32.63 -11.83 45.23
N LEU A 136 31.74 -12.75 44.85
CA LEU A 136 31.61 -14.08 45.48
C LEU A 136 32.77 -15.03 45.16
N THR A 137 33.52 -14.78 44.08
CA THR A 137 34.67 -15.60 43.66
C THR A 137 35.99 -15.13 44.27
N LEU A 138 35.98 -14.15 45.19
CA LEU A 138 37.19 -13.53 45.75
C LEU A 138 38.18 -13.09 44.65
N GLY A 139 37.66 -12.57 43.52
CA GLY A 139 38.48 -12.04 42.42
C GLY A 139 39.00 -13.07 41.41
N GLY A 140 38.49 -14.30 41.39
CA GLY A 140 38.89 -15.34 40.42
C GLY A 140 38.63 -15.00 38.95
N LEU A 141 37.80 -13.99 38.65
CA LEU A 141 37.68 -13.44 37.30
C LEU A 141 38.82 -12.44 37.05
N GLY A 142 39.66 -12.71 36.06
CA GLY A 142 40.67 -11.74 35.60
C GLY A 142 40.02 -10.42 35.13
N THR A 143 40.81 -9.34 35.04
CA THR A 143 40.33 -8.05 34.53
C THR A 143 39.78 -8.16 33.10
N THR A 144 40.42 -8.96 32.26
CA THR A 144 39.97 -9.27 30.90
C THR A 144 38.63 -9.99 30.87
N GLY A 145 38.39 -10.93 31.80
CA GLY A 145 37.13 -11.67 31.94
C GLY A 145 35.94 -10.81 32.40
N LEU A 146 36.16 -9.55 32.76
CA LEU A 146 35.10 -8.59 33.10
C LEU A 146 34.97 -7.50 32.03
N VAL A 147 36.08 -6.94 31.56
CA VAL A 147 36.05 -5.82 30.62
C VAL A 147 35.52 -6.25 29.25
N VAL A 148 35.93 -7.41 28.74
CA VAL A 148 35.49 -7.91 27.44
C VAL A 148 33.97 -8.14 27.40
N PRO A 149 33.35 -8.95 28.29
CA PRO A 149 31.91 -9.18 28.22
C PRO A 149 31.09 -7.90 28.45
N LEU A 150 31.52 -6.99 29.34
CA LEU A 150 30.85 -5.71 29.52
C LEU A 150 30.91 -4.85 28.25
N GLY A 151 32.08 -4.75 27.62
CA GLY A 151 32.25 -4.04 26.35
C GLY A 151 31.32 -4.60 25.27
N VAL A 152 31.22 -5.94 25.18
CA VAL A 152 30.34 -6.59 24.21
C VAL A 152 28.86 -6.32 24.55
N ILE A 153 28.40 -6.52 25.79
CA ILE A 153 27.02 -6.25 26.22
C ILE A 153 26.59 -4.83 25.85
N TRP A 154 27.38 -3.83 26.24
CA TRP A 154 27.05 -2.43 25.97
C TRP A 154 27.17 -2.09 24.48
N SER A 155 28.10 -2.71 23.73
CA SER A 155 28.15 -2.56 22.28
C SER A 155 26.90 -3.12 21.59
N THR A 156 26.37 -4.25 22.07
CA THR A 156 25.12 -4.85 21.58
C THR A 156 23.93 -3.94 21.87
N VAL A 157 23.86 -3.32 23.05
CA VAL A 157 22.82 -2.32 23.37
C VAL A 157 22.88 -1.13 22.41
N VAL A 158 24.08 -0.59 22.15
CA VAL A 158 24.25 0.54 21.22
C VAL A 158 23.85 0.14 19.80
N LEU A 159 24.33 -1.01 19.32
CA LEU A 159 23.99 -1.54 17.99
C LEU A 159 22.46 -1.69 17.86
N MET A 160 21.83 -2.27 18.87
CA MET A 160 20.38 -2.49 18.86
C MET A 160 19.60 -1.18 18.92
N ALA A 161 20.07 -0.18 19.68
CA ALA A 161 19.48 1.14 19.70
C ALA A 161 19.55 1.84 18.33
N VAL A 162 20.64 1.67 17.58
CA VAL A 162 20.77 2.18 16.20
C VAL A 162 19.79 1.48 15.27
N VAL A 163 19.69 0.14 15.34
CA VAL A 163 18.74 -0.65 14.53
C VAL A 163 17.30 -0.24 14.83
N TYR A 164 16.92 -0.16 16.11
CA TYR A 164 15.58 0.26 16.51
C TYR A 164 15.24 1.66 16.00
N ARG A 165 16.17 2.63 16.12
CA ARG A 165 15.95 3.98 15.57
C ARG A 165 15.62 3.96 14.08
N GLY A 166 16.34 3.16 13.30
CA GLY A 166 16.08 3.00 11.86
C GLY A 166 14.69 2.42 11.58
N VAL A 167 14.29 1.38 12.32
CA VAL A 167 12.97 0.76 12.17
C VAL A 167 11.84 1.72 12.53
N TYR A 168 11.95 2.44 13.65
CA TYR A 168 10.93 3.40 14.06
C TYR A 168 10.82 4.59 13.09
N GLN A 169 11.93 5.04 12.48
CA GLN A 169 11.90 6.05 11.42
C GLN A 169 11.18 5.53 10.17
N PHE A 170 11.38 4.27 9.82
CA PHE A 170 10.76 3.65 8.66
C PHE A 170 9.22 3.54 8.79
N HIS A 171 8.71 3.32 10.01
CA HIS A 171 7.26 3.28 10.23
C HIS A 171 6.55 4.57 9.83
N GLY A 172 7.08 5.74 10.19
CA GLY A 172 6.50 7.02 9.79
C GLY A 172 6.51 7.20 8.27
N TRP A 173 7.61 6.79 7.63
CA TRP A 173 7.75 6.86 6.17
C TRP A 173 6.75 5.95 5.43
N LEU A 174 6.53 4.73 5.91
CA LEU A 174 5.57 3.80 5.30
C LEU A 174 4.13 4.35 5.32
N GLU A 175 3.72 4.96 6.43
CA GLU A 175 2.38 5.53 6.53
C GLU A 175 2.18 6.68 5.53
N GLU A 176 3.14 7.59 5.44
CA GLU A 176 3.12 8.71 4.49
C GLU A 176 3.15 8.21 3.03
N TYR A 177 3.92 7.16 2.75
CA TYR A 177 3.97 6.52 1.43
C TYR A 177 2.62 5.91 1.05
N LEU A 178 1.99 5.16 1.96
CA LEU A 178 0.67 4.55 1.73
C LEU A 178 -0.41 5.62 1.50
N GLN A 179 -0.39 6.73 2.25
CA GLN A 179 -1.30 7.85 2.05
C GLN A 179 -1.11 8.52 0.68
N SER A 180 0.15 8.70 0.26
CA SER A 180 0.49 9.26 -1.05
C SER A 180 0.01 8.35 -2.19
N MET A 181 0.12 7.02 -2.03
CA MET A 181 -0.41 6.07 -3.01
C MET A 181 -1.94 6.13 -3.11
N GLN A 182 -2.64 6.22 -1.97
CA GLN A 182 -4.11 6.27 -1.94
C GLN A 182 -4.63 7.53 -2.63
N SER A 183 -4.06 8.70 -2.33
CA SER A 183 -4.46 9.95 -2.98
C SER A 183 -4.20 9.93 -4.49
N GLY A 184 -3.09 9.37 -4.95
CA GLY A 184 -2.82 9.22 -6.39
C GLY A 184 -3.82 8.30 -7.12
N LEU A 185 -4.30 7.25 -6.46
CA LEU A 185 -5.34 6.37 -7.02
C LEU A 185 -6.70 7.06 -7.12
N GLU A 186 -7.04 7.88 -6.13
CA GLU A 186 -8.28 8.65 -6.10
C GLU A 186 -8.29 9.71 -7.21
N GLU A 187 -7.18 10.45 -7.36
CA GLU A 187 -7.03 11.40 -8.47
C GLU A 187 -7.10 10.71 -9.84
N ALA A 188 -6.50 9.52 -9.99
CA ALA A 188 -6.59 8.75 -11.23
C ALA A 188 -8.02 8.29 -11.54
N ARG A 189 -8.80 7.91 -10.52
CA ARG A 189 -10.22 7.55 -10.67
C ARG A 189 -11.07 8.76 -11.09
N ASP A 190 -10.84 9.91 -10.47
CA ASP A 190 -11.56 11.14 -10.80
C ASP A 190 -11.26 11.59 -12.24
N ARG A 191 -9.99 11.59 -12.64
CA ARG A 191 -9.60 11.87 -14.03
C ARG A 191 -10.22 10.90 -15.02
N ARG A 192 -10.31 9.61 -14.67
CA ARG A 192 -10.97 8.61 -15.52
C ARG A 192 -12.47 8.90 -15.65
N ALA A 193 -13.16 9.23 -14.55
CA ALA A 193 -14.57 9.59 -14.59
C ALA A 193 -14.83 10.83 -15.44
N GLN A 194 -13.97 11.86 -15.33
CA GLN A 194 -14.04 13.06 -16.17
C GLN A 194 -13.84 12.74 -17.66
N LEU A 195 -12.90 11.86 -17.98
CA LEU A 195 -12.68 11.42 -19.37
C LEU A 195 -13.88 10.64 -19.92
N GLU A 196 -14.44 9.70 -19.14
CA GLU A 196 -15.63 8.94 -19.54
C GLU A 196 -16.83 9.87 -19.78
N GLN A 197 -17.02 10.88 -18.93
CA GLN A 197 -18.07 11.88 -19.12
C GLN A 197 -17.83 12.75 -20.36
N ALA A 198 -16.61 13.25 -20.57
CA ALA A 198 -16.27 14.03 -21.77
C ALA A 198 -16.46 13.22 -23.07
N MET A 199 -16.16 11.91 -23.04
CA MET A 199 -16.41 11.02 -24.16
C MET A 199 -17.91 10.87 -24.46
N GLN A 200 -18.75 10.74 -23.43
CA GLN A 200 -20.21 10.68 -23.59
C GLN A 200 -20.78 11.98 -24.14
N ASP A 201 -20.30 13.13 -23.65
CA ASP A 201 -20.71 14.45 -24.14
C ASP A 201 -20.34 14.64 -25.62
N LEU A 202 -19.12 14.22 -26.00
CA LEU A 202 -18.68 14.24 -27.39
C LEU A 202 -19.55 13.35 -28.28
N GLU A 203 -19.90 12.14 -27.82
CA GLU A 203 -20.78 11.24 -28.55
C GLU A 203 -22.17 11.86 -28.76
N ASN A 204 -22.74 12.44 -27.71
CA ASN A 204 -24.04 13.11 -27.76
C ASN A 204 -24.03 14.31 -28.73
N ALA A 205 -22.99 15.15 -28.67
CA ALA A 205 -22.82 16.26 -29.60
C ALA A 205 -22.71 15.79 -31.05
N ASN A 206 -21.94 14.72 -31.31
CA ASN A 206 -21.83 14.13 -32.64
C ASN A 206 -23.18 13.61 -33.15
N ARG A 207 -23.96 12.94 -32.29
CA ARG A 207 -25.33 12.50 -32.64
C ARG A 207 -26.23 13.68 -32.99
N GLN A 208 -26.18 14.78 -32.24
CA GLN A 208 -26.96 15.98 -32.54
C GLN A 208 -26.55 16.62 -33.88
N ILE A 209 -25.25 16.72 -34.16
CA ILE A 209 -24.74 17.22 -35.44
C ILE A 209 -25.25 16.34 -36.59
N ALA A 210 -25.18 15.01 -36.44
CA ALA A 210 -25.66 14.08 -37.46
C ALA A 210 -27.17 14.24 -37.73
N LEU A 211 -27.99 14.42 -36.68
CA LEU A 211 -29.43 14.68 -36.82
C LEU A 211 -29.71 16.03 -37.48
N SER A 212 -28.98 17.08 -37.11
CA SER A 212 -29.10 18.40 -37.72
C SER A 212 -28.74 18.38 -39.20
N ASN A 213 -27.64 17.69 -39.57
CA ASN A 213 -27.23 17.51 -40.95
C ASN A 213 -28.29 16.78 -41.79
N ARG A 214 -28.94 15.75 -41.22
CA ARG A 214 -30.06 15.07 -41.91
C ARG A 214 -31.24 16.02 -42.14
N ARG A 215 -31.67 16.77 -41.12
CA ARG A 215 -32.75 17.76 -41.26
C ARG A 215 -32.42 18.84 -42.30
N LEU A 216 -31.18 19.32 -42.32
CA LEU A 216 -30.71 20.28 -43.32
C LEU A 216 -30.77 19.71 -44.74
N ALA A 217 -30.42 18.42 -44.92
CA ALA A 217 -30.53 17.75 -46.20
C ALA A 217 -31.99 17.62 -46.64
N ASP A 218 -32.90 17.21 -45.75
CA ASP A 218 -34.32 17.08 -46.04
C ASP A 218 -34.95 18.42 -46.42
N LEU A 219 -34.67 19.49 -45.66
CA LEU A 219 -35.15 20.84 -45.96
C LEU A 219 -34.62 21.38 -47.29
N ARG A 220 -33.35 21.08 -47.63
CA ARG A 220 -32.78 21.41 -48.94
C ARG A 220 -33.52 20.71 -50.07
N LEU A 221 -33.82 19.42 -49.91
CA LEU A 221 -34.57 18.66 -50.90
C LEU A 221 -35.96 19.28 -51.12
N SER A 222 -36.71 19.56 -50.04
CA SER A 222 -38.02 20.21 -50.16
C SER A 222 -37.96 21.60 -50.81
N ALA A 223 -36.91 22.39 -50.53
CA ALA A 223 -36.72 23.69 -51.16
C ALA A 223 -36.42 23.56 -52.66
N GLU A 224 -35.62 22.55 -53.06
CA GLU A 224 -35.36 22.25 -54.47
C GLU A 224 -36.62 21.79 -55.20
N GLU A 225 -37.42 20.90 -54.59
CA GLU A 225 -38.72 20.45 -55.12
C GLU A 225 -39.68 21.63 -55.32
N ALA A 226 -39.82 22.50 -54.32
CA ALA A 226 -40.64 23.70 -54.41
C ALA A 226 -40.14 24.68 -55.49
N ARG A 227 -38.82 24.84 -55.62
CA ARG A 227 -38.20 25.66 -56.69
C ARG A 227 -38.53 25.08 -58.06
N ASN A 228 -38.40 23.77 -58.23
CA ASN A 228 -38.68 23.08 -59.49
C ASN A 228 -40.18 23.16 -59.85
N ALA A 229 -41.08 22.95 -58.89
CA ALA A 229 -42.52 23.10 -59.08
C ALA A 229 -42.90 24.54 -59.48
N LYS A 230 -42.28 25.55 -58.85
CA LYS A 230 -42.48 26.96 -59.21
C LYS A 230 -42.02 27.25 -60.64
N MET A 231 -40.83 26.77 -61.03
CA MET A 231 -40.32 26.93 -62.40
C MET A 231 -41.22 26.26 -63.43
N ALA A 232 -41.67 25.03 -63.17
CA ALA A 232 -42.59 24.29 -64.03
C ALA A 232 -43.94 25.00 -64.18
N PHE A 233 -44.50 25.52 -63.08
CA PHE A 233 -45.75 26.30 -63.10
C PHE A 233 -45.63 27.55 -63.95
N VAL A 234 -44.59 28.37 -63.73
CA VAL A 234 -44.36 29.60 -64.51
C VAL A 234 -44.17 29.29 -66.00
N ALA A 235 -43.41 28.25 -66.33
CA ALA A 235 -43.22 27.81 -67.72
C ALA A 235 -44.55 27.39 -68.36
N LYS A 236 -45.36 26.58 -67.66
CA LYS A 236 -46.67 26.13 -68.13
C LYS A 236 -47.62 27.30 -68.37
N VAL A 237 -47.78 28.18 -67.37
CA VAL A 237 -48.65 29.36 -67.46
C VAL A 237 -48.21 30.28 -68.60
N SER A 238 -46.89 30.50 -68.76
CA SER A 238 -46.36 31.31 -69.87
C SER A 238 -46.67 30.71 -71.24
N HIS A 239 -46.62 29.38 -71.36
CA HIS A 239 -46.95 28.68 -72.60
C HIS A 239 -48.45 28.78 -72.90
N GLU A 240 -49.31 28.60 -71.90
CA GLU A 240 -50.77 28.68 -72.09
C GLU A 240 -51.27 30.09 -72.35
N PHE A 241 -50.62 31.14 -71.83
CA PHE A 241 -50.97 32.52 -72.18
C PHE A 241 -50.49 32.95 -73.57
N ARG A 242 -49.44 32.33 -74.12
CA ARG A 242 -48.89 32.71 -75.44
C ARG A 242 -49.92 32.53 -76.56
N THR A 243 -50.70 31.45 -76.52
CA THR A 243 -51.73 31.14 -77.54
C THR A 243 -52.88 32.15 -77.57
N PRO A 244 -53.63 32.41 -76.48
CA PRO A 244 -54.70 33.41 -76.48
C PRO A 244 -54.17 34.82 -76.70
N LEU A 245 -52.99 35.18 -76.17
CA LEU A 245 -52.41 36.50 -76.41
C LEU A 245 -52.09 36.70 -77.90
N ASN A 246 -51.48 35.70 -78.56
CA ASN A 246 -51.24 35.73 -80.01
C ASN A 246 -52.56 35.81 -80.80
N MET A 247 -53.62 35.12 -80.36
CA MET A 247 -54.94 35.22 -81.01
C MET A 247 -55.54 36.63 -80.87
N ILE A 248 -55.50 37.22 -79.68
CA ILE A 248 -56.01 38.57 -79.43
C ILE A 248 -55.22 39.61 -80.23
N THR A 249 -53.88 39.55 -80.18
CA THR A 249 -53.05 40.47 -80.98
C THR A 249 -53.28 40.28 -82.47
N GLY A 250 -53.42 39.04 -82.96
CA GLY A 250 -53.80 38.76 -84.34
C GLY A 250 -55.15 39.38 -84.73
N LEU A 251 -56.17 39.26 -83.88
CA LEU A 251 -57.50 39.85 -84.11
C LEU A 251 -57.46 41.37 -84.09
N VAL A 252 -56.81 41.99 -83.09
CA VAL A 252 -56.63 43.44 -83.00
C VAL A 252 -55.87 43.97 -84.23
N GLN A 253 -54.86 43.24 -84.70
CA GLN A 253 -54.09 43.62 -85.88
C GLN A 253 -54.90 43.49 -87.17
N LEU A 254 -55.83 42.55 -87.26
CA LEU A 254 -56.82 42.46 -88.35
C LEU A 254 -57.80 43.64 -88.31
N MET A 255 -58.39 43.93 -87.14
CA MET A 255 -59.32 45.06 -86.96
C MET A 255 -58.64 46.40 -87.29
N SER A 256 -57.38 46.59 -86.88
CA SER A 256 -56.61 47.80 -87.18
C SER A 256 -56.25 47.95 -88.66
N ARG A 257 -56.07 46.85 -89.40
CA ARG A 257 -55.70 46.86 -90.82
C ARG A 257 -56.90 46.90 -91.77
N SER A 258 -58.11 46.58 -91.30
CA SER A 258 -59.35 46.56 -92.10
C SER A 258 -60.50 47.36 -91.45
N PRO A 259 -60.40 48.70 -91.32
CA PRO A 259 -61.36 49.51 -90.56
C PRO A 259 -62.77 49.56 -91.18
N SER A 260 -62.88 49.39 -92.50
CA SER A 260 -64.14 49.55 -93.25
C SER A 260 -65.16 48.43 -93.02
N VAL A 261 -64.78 47.33 -92.34
CA VAL A 261 -65.66 46.18 -92.05
C VAL A 261 -66.28 46.24 -90.65
N TYR A 262 -65.67 47.01 -89.73
CA TYR A 262 -66.09 47.07 -88.31
C TYR A 262 -66.68 48.44 -87.90
N ALA A 263 -66.92 49.33 -88.86
CA ALA A 263 -67.48 50.66 -88.65
C ALA A 263 -69.02 50.65 -88.80
N GLU A 264 -69.72 49.84 -88.00
CA GLU A 264 -71.19 49.81 -87.96
C GLU A 264 -71.69 50.16 -86.55
N GLU A 265 -72.72 51.02 -86.47
CA GLU A 265 -73.27 51.61 -85.24
C GLU A 265 -73.85 50.54 -84.29
N LEU A 266 -73.45 50.60 -83.01
CA LEU A 266 -74.00 49.74 -81.96
C LEU A 266 -75.44 50.17 -81.62
N PRO A 267 -76.41 49.24 -81.56
CA PRO A 267 -77.80 49.57 -81.25
C PRO A 267 -77.99 49.91 -79.76
N PRO A 268 -78.85 50.90 -79.41
CA PRO A 268 -79.22 51.15 -78.03
C PRO A 268 -80.36 50.20 -77.62
N GLU A 269 -80.08 49.27 -76.72
CA GLU A 269 -80.96 48.73 -75.65
C GLU A 269 -80.59 47.29 -75.26
N LEU A 270 -80.11 47.13 -74.01
CA LEU A 270 -80.67 46.28 -72.93
C LEU A 270 -79.90 46.55 -71.64
#